data_AF-A0A087CRN2-F1
#
_entry.id   AF-A0A087CRN2-F1
#
_cell.length_a   1.000
_cell.length_b   1.000
_cell.length_c   1.000
_cell.angle_alpha   90.00
_cell.angle_beta   90.00
_cell.angle_gamma   90.00
#
_symmetry.space_group_name_H-M   'P 1'
#
loop_
_entity.id
_entity.type
_entity.pdbx_description
1 polymer ?
#
loop_
_entity_poly.entity_id
_entity_poly.type
_entity_poly.pdbx_seq_one_letter_code
_entity_poly.pdbx_strand_id
1 'polypeptide(L)'
;MHQGFDNEKYIALQADNIKKRIAQFGGKLYLEFGGKLFDDYHASRVLPGFEPDVKFRMLQSLTDEVEIVIAVNANHIEKAKMRGDLGITYDEDVLRLIDVFRSHGMLVGSVVLTQYAGQPAADAYRHRLAQLGVICYLHYPIAGYPHDIEHIVSAEGYGKNDYVETSRPLVVVTAPGPGSGKLATCLSQLYHEHQRGIDAGYAKYETFPVWNLPLNHSVNIAYEAATVDLDDANIIDPFHLEAHGETTVNYNRDVEAFPVLKAMMERIMGESPYQSPTDMGVNMVGYAIVDDDVCRDAARMEIVRRFFDAAVRFKRTGAGEEQVERLRSIMNKAGVTPDLSPARKVALAKESDTGAPAGAMVLPDGRVVTGKTGELLGAASALLMNALKAITGVDDDVLVIDDAAIEPICRLKTEHLHSTNRRLHSDETLIALSITSATSTVGAQVIAGLEQLRGCDAFFSVIISAADEALYRKLGINVCCEPKYERVSLYHK
;
A
#
# COMPACT_ATOMS: atom_id res chain seq x y z
N MET A 1 -0.53 -1.02 -21.75
CA MET A 1 -0.53 0.10 -20.78
C MET A 1 0.69 0.95 -21.06
N HIS A 2 0.55 2.26 -21.22
CA HIS A 2 1.70 3.15 -21.39
C HIS A 2 2.45 3.28 -20.06
N GLN A 3 3.78 3.21 -20.12
CA GLN A 3 4.65 3.31 -18.94
C GLN A 3 4.97 4.78 -18.66
N GLY A 4 4.73 5.23 -17.44
CA GLY A 4 5.06 6.57 -16.96
C GLY A 4 6.19 6.62 -15.94
N PHE A 5 6.68 5.47 -15.47
CA PHE A 5 7.72 5.36 -14.46
C PHE A 5 8.82 4.37 -14.87
N ASP A 6 10.07 4.71 -14.59
CA ASP A 6 11.25 3.88 -14.87
C ASP A 6 11.85 3.30 -13.58
N ASN A 7 11.66 2.00 -13.36
CA ASN A 7 12.15 1.30 -12.17
C ASN A 7 13.68 1.27 -12.07
N GLU A 8 14.39 1.08 -13.19
CA GLU A 8 15.85 0.91 -13.17
C GLU A 8 16.52 2.26 -12.92
N LYS A 9 16.01 3.33 -13.54
CA LYS A 9 16.42 4.70 -13.23
C LYS A 9 16.16 5.04 -11.76
N TYR A 10 14.99 4.66 -11.25
CA TYR A 10 14.66 4.88 -9.84
C TYR A 10 15.60 4.15 -8.88
N ILE A 11 15.85 2.85 -9.09
CA ILE A 11 16.73 2.05 -8.25
C ILE A 11 18.12 2.68 -8.20
N ALA A 12 18.70 3.03 -9.36
CA ALA A 12 20.01 3.65 -9.44
C ALA A 12 20.05 5.01 -8.70
N LEU A 13 19.12 5.92 -8.99
CA LEU A 13 19.07 7.24 -8.36
C LEU A 13 18.87 7.15 -6.84
N GLN A 14 17.99 6.27 -6.39
CA GLN A 14 17.64 6.14 -4.98
C GLN A 14 18.78 5.51 -4.17
N ALA A 15 19.43 4.46 -4.70
CA ALA A 15 20.58 3.84 -4.08
C ALA A 15 21.76 4.82 -3.98
N ASP A 16 22.05 5.56 -5.06
CA ASP A 16 23.10 6.59 -5.08
C ASP A 16 22.82 7.71 -4.09
N ASN A 17 21.57 8.16 -3.97
CA ASN A 17 21.21 9.21 -3.02
C ASN A 17 21.37 8.76 -1.56
N ILE A 18 21.02 7.51 -1.25
CA ILE A 18 21.23 6.93 0.08
C ILE A 18 22.73 6.81 0.39
N LYS A 19 23.55 6.36 -0.58
CA LYS A 19 25.02 6.31 -0.43
C LYS A 19 25.64 7.67 -0.15
N LYS A 20 25.19 8.71 -0.87
CA LYS A 20 25.59 10.10 -0.62
C LYS A 20 25.21 10.54 0.79
N ARG A 21 24.00 10.21 1.24
CA ARG A 21 23.54 10.54 2.60
C ARG A 21 24.37 9.83 3.68
N ILE A 22 24.73 8.56 3.49
CA ILE A 22 25.64 7.84 4.41
C ILE A 22 27.00 8.54 4.49
N ALA A 23 27.57 8.91 3.34
CA ALA A 23 28.86 9.59 3.27
C ALA A 23 28.85 10.98 3.94
N GLN A 24 27.73 11.71 3.85
CA GLN A 24 27.55 13.00 4.54
C GLN A 24 27.67 12.90 6.06
N PHE A 25 27.36 11.73 6.64
CA PHE A 25 27.38 11.51 8.09
C PHE A 25 28.58 10.68 8.57
N GLY A 26 29.68 10.67 7.82
CA GLY A 26 30.90 9.99 8.24
C GLY A 26 30.85 8.45 8.14
N GLY A 27 29.80 7.89 7.54
CA GLY A 27 29.75 6.46 7.18
C GLY A 27 28.66 5.64 7.86
N LYS A 28 27.77 6.23 8.68
CA LYS A 28 26.64 5.50 9.28
C LYS A 28 25.31 6.27 9.17
N LEU A 29 24.25 5.59 8.73
CA LEU A 29 22.91 6.15 8.56
C LEU A 29 21.84 5.24 9.15
N TYR A 30 21.02 5.78 10.05
CA TYR A 30 19.76 5.19 10.48
C TYR A 30 18.64 5.75 9.61
N LEU A 31 18.08 4.90 8.74
CA LEU A 31 17.05 5.26 7.78
C LEU A 31 15.68 4.79 8.29
N GLU A 32 14.82 5.73 8.70
CA GLU A 32 13.42 5.40 8.97
C GLU A 32 12.73 5.07 7.64
N PHE A 33 12.24 3.84 7.52
CA PHE A 33 11.51 3.41 6.35
C PHE A 33 9.99 3.53 6.58
N GLY A 34 9.37 4.52 5.94
CA GLY A 34 7.94 4.75 5.93
C GLY A 34 7.20 3.95 4.84
N GLY A 35 5.94 3.62 5.09
CA GLY A 35 5.05 2.96 4.12
C GLY A 35 5.32 1.47 3.91
N LYS A 36 4.72 0.93 2.83
CA LYS A 36 4.82 -0.49 2.45
C LYS A 36 6.10 -0.73 1.64
N LEU A 37 6.79 -1.85 1.92
CA LEU A 37 8.00 -2.27 1.20
C LEU A 37 7.74 -3.21 0.01
N PHE A 38 6.83 -4.17 0.18
CA PHE A 38 6.65 -5.30 -0.76
C PHE A 38 5.41 -5.16 -1.67
N ASP A 39 4.41 -4.42 -1.18
CA ASP A 39 3.05 -4.45 -1.70
C ASP A 39 2.50 -3.04 -1.87
N ASP A 40 3.31 -2.13 -2.43
CA ASP A 40 2.87 -0.76 -2.68
C ASP A 40 2.02 -0.64 -3.96
N TYR A 41 0.88 -1.34 -3.94
CA TYR A 41 -0.08 -1.32 -5.04
C TYR A 41 -0.69 0.06 -5.27
N HIS A 42 -0.65 0.96 -4.28
CA HIS A 42 -1.05 2.35 -4.51
C HIS A 42 -0.05 3.04 -5.45
N ALA A 43 1.25 2.97 -5.15
CA ALA A 43 2.29 3.50 -6.03
C ALA A 43 2.20 2.92 -7.44
N SER A 44 2.01 1.60 -7.59
CA SER A 44 1.86 0.96 -8.90
C SER A 44 0.67 1.45 -9.73
N ARG A 45 -0.44 1.85 -9.09
CA ARG A 45 -1.61 2.42 -9.78
C ARG A 45 -1.48 3.92 -10.07
N VAL A 46 -0.68 4.64 -9.28
CA VAL A 46 -0.47 6.08 -9.42
C VAL A 46 0.69 6.41 -10.37
N LEU A 47 1.69 5.55 -10.43
CA LEU A 47 2.90 5.68 -11.25
C LEU A 47 3.01 4.47 -12.18
N PRO A 48 2.34 4.45 -13.36
CA PRO A 48 2.33 3.29 -14.24
C PRO A 48 3.74 2.84 -14.63
N GLY A 49 4.10 1.62 -14.26
CA GLY A 49 5.46 1.10 -14.38
C GLY A 49 6.13 0.86 -13.04
N PHE A 50 5.73 1.55 -11.96
CA PHE A 50 6.24 1.31 -10.61
C PHE A 50 5.85 -0.10 -10.15
N GLU A 51 6.84 -0.96 -9.98
CA GLU A 51 6.59 -2.32 -9.49
C GLU A 51 6.38 -2.34 -7.97
N PRO A 52 5.43 -3.14 -7.43
CA PRO A 52 5.09 -3.11 -6.00
C PRO A 52 6.28 -3.35 -5.05
N ASP A 53 7.29 -4.06 -5.52
CA ASP A 53 8.51 -4.46 -4.80
C ASP A 53 9.75 -3.63 -5.19
N VAL A 54 9.62 -2.57 -6.01
CA VAL A 54 10.78 -1.82 -6.51
C VAL A 54 11.62 -1.20 -5.38
N LYS A 55 10.98 -0.83 -4.26
CA LYS A 55 11.67 -0.33 -3.07
C LYS A 55 12.52 -1.41 -2.42
N PHE A 56 12.03 -2.63 -2.41
CA PHE A 56 12.76 -3.78 -1.91
C PHE A 56 13.91 -4.16 -2.84
N ARG A 57 13.70 -4.16 -4.17
CA ARG A 57 14.79 -4.33 -5.16
C ARG A 57 15.86 -3.25 -5.01
N MET A 58 15.48 -2.01 -4.70
CA MET A 58 16.41 -0.93 -4.37
C MET A 58 17.26 -1.28 -3.15
N LEU A 59 16.67 -1.74 -2.05
CA LEU A 59 17.44 -2.19 -0.87
C LEU A 59 18.32 -3.41 -1.19
N GLN A 60 17.86 -4.32 -2.04
CA GLN A 60 18.61 -5.50 -2.48
C GLN A 60 19.87 -5.11 -3.29
N SER A 61 19.85 -3.98 -3.99
CA SER A 61 21.06 -3.44 -4.63
C SER A 61 22.14 -2.97 -3.62
N LEU A 62 21.77 -2.89 -2.34
CA LEU A 62 22.60 -2.46 -1.22
C LEU A 62 22.78 -3.59 -0.17
N THR A 63 22.53 -4.86 -0.51
CA THR A 63 22.50 -5.98 0.46
C THR A 63 23.75 -6.08 1.34
N ASP A 64 24.94 -5.84 0.79
CA ASP A 64 26.20 -5.88 1.55
C ASP A 64 26.40 -4.68 2.49
N GLU A 65 25.60 -3.62 2.33
CA GLU A 65 25.70 -2.38 3.10
C GLU A 65 24.51 -2.19 4.06
N VAL A 66 23.46 -3.01 3.93
CA VAL A 66 22.19 -2.90 4.67
C VAL A 66 22.13 -3.87 5.85
N GLU A 67 21.68 -3.34 6.99
CA GLU A 67 21.20 -4.11 8.14
C GLU A 67 19.77 -3.68 8.49
N ILE A 68 18.89 -4.65 8.69
CA ILE A 68 17.48 -4.41 9.01
C ILE A 68 17.28 -4.47 10.53
N VAL A 69 16.63 -3.43 11.06
CA VAL A 69 16.11 -3.37 12.43
C VAL A 69 14.59 -3.23 12.36
N ILE A 70 13.87 -4.10 13.06
CA ILE A 70 12.40 -4.11 13.05
C ILE A 70 11.89 -3.59 14.39
N ALA A 71 11.25 -2.42 14.39
CA ALA A 71 10.61 -1.85 15.56
C ALA A 71 9.16 -2.34 15.70
N VAL A 72 8.76 -2.72 16.91
CA VAL A 72 7.39 -3.10 17.25
C VAL A 72 7.04 -2.60 18.66
N ASN A 73 5.86 -1.99 18.79
CA ASN A 73 5.39 -1.42 20.05
C ASN A 73 4.85 -2.51 20.97
N ALA A 74 5.35 -2.60 22.20
CA ALA A 74 4.93 -3.57 23.20
C ALA A 74 3.41 -3.50 23.48
N ASN A 75 2.80 -2.32 23.44
CA ASN A 75 1.35 -2.15 23.63
C ASN A 75 0.54 -2.64 22.42
N HIS A 76 1.12 -2.68 21.21
CA HIS A 76 0.46 -3.29 20.06
C HIS A 76 0.44 -4.81 20.16
N ILE A 77 1.51 -5.42 20.69
CA ILE A 77 1.56 -6.86 20.98
C ILE A 77 0.54 -7.20 22.07
N GLU A 78 0.51 -6.44 23.16
CA GLU A 78 -0.44 -6.65 24.27
C GLU A 78 -1.90 -6.60 23.82
N LYS A 79 -2.20 -5.76 22.81
CA LYS A 79 -3.55 -5.62 22.24
C LYS A 79 -3.83 -6.53 21.06
N ALA A 80 -2.90 -7.42 20.69
CA ALA A 80 -2.97 -8.24 19.48
C ALA A 80 -3.37 -7.41 18.24
N LYS A 81 -2.72 -6.25 18.05
CA LYS A 81 -3.07 -5.32 16.98
C LYS A 81 -2.96 -6.03 15.62
N MET A 82 -4.04 -5.99 14.86
CA MET A 82 -4.11 -6.62 13.54
C MET A 82 -3.56 -5.69 12.46
N ARG A 83 -2.86 -6.28 11.50
CA ARG A 83 -2.46 -5.65 10.26
C ARG A 83 -3.55 -5.86 9.20
N GLY A 84 -4.30 -4.82 8.88
CA GLY A 84 -5.57 -4.93 8.14
C GLY A 84 -5.46 -5.45 6.71
N ASP A 85 -4.31 -5.29 6.04
CA ASP A 85 -4.09 -5.78 4.67
C ASP A 85 -3.76 -7.28 4.61
N LEU A 86 -3.08 -7.82 5.62
CA LEU A 86 -2.66 -9.22 5.67
C LEU A 86 -3.53 -10.10 6.57
N GLY A 87 -4.29 -9.51 7.50
CA GLY A 87 -5.13 -10.27 8.43
C GLY A 87 -4.34 -11.06 9.47
N ILE A 88 -3.12 -10.63 9.81
CA ILE A 88 -2.26 -11.20 10.85
C ILE A 88 -1.94 -10.16 11.92
N THR A 89 -1.51 -10.59 13.11
CA THR A 89 -1.11 -9.67 14.18
C THR A 89 0.26 -9.03 13.91
N TYR A 90 0.56 -7.91 14.57
CA TYR A 90 1.84 -7.22 14.38
C TYR A 90 3.05 -8.09 14.78
N ASP A 91 2.93 -8.92 15.81
CA ASP A 91 3.99 -9.83 16.25
C ASP A 91 4.25 -10.98 15.26
N GLU A 92 3.21 -11.47 14.57
CA GLU A 92 3.34 -12.39 13.45
C GLU A 92 3.95 -11.71 12.22
N ASP A 93 3.56 -10.48 11.93
CA ASP A 93 4.11 -9.73 10.79
C ASP A 93 5.61 -9.41 10.96
N VAL A 94 6.09 -9.20 12.19
CA VAL A 94 7.53 -9.10 12.47
C VAL A 94 8.25 -10.38 12.03
N LEU A 95 7.75 -11.56 12.40
CA LEU A 95 8.36 -12.83 11.99
C LEU A 95 8.33 -13.01 10.46
N ARG A 96 7.20 -12.67 9.83
CA ARG A 96 7.07 -12.67 8.37
C ARG A 96 8.11 -11.74 7.72
N LEU A 97 8.29 -10.53 8.23
CA LEU A 97 9.29 -9.58 7.72
C LEU A 97 10.71 -10.15 7.84
N ILE A 98 11.06 -10.77 8.99
CA ILE A 98 12.35 -11.41 9.19
C ILE A 98 12.63 -12.46 8.09
N ASP A 99 11.69 -13.35 7.84
CA ASP A 99 11.84 -14.42 6.83
C ASP A 99 11.93 -13.87 5.42
N VAL A 100 11.14 -12.83 5.10
CA VAL A 100 11.19 -12.19 3.78
C VAL A 100 12.53 -11.51 3.55
N PHE A 101 13.08 -10.77 4.52
CA PHE A 101 14.40 -10.14 4.36
C PHE A 101 15.52 -11.17 4.26
N ARG A 102 15.52 -12.20 5.12
CA ARG A 102 16.54 -13.26 5.12
C ARG A 102 16.52 -14.08 3.83
N SER A 103 15.34 -14.39 3.30
CA SER A 103 15.23 -15.15 2.03
C SER A 103 15.85 -14.42 0.83
N HIS A 104 16.08 -13.12 0.92
CA HIS A 104 16.73 -12.31 -0.10
C HIS A 104 18.16 -11.87 0.28
N GLY A 105 18.75 -12.53 1.28
CA GLY A 105 20.16 -12.35 1.65
C GLY A 105 20.45 -11.10 2.49
N MET A 106 19.44 -10.35 2.94
CA MET A 106 19.64 -9.18 3.80
C MET A 106 19.91 -9.59 5.24
N LEU A 107 20.83 -8.88 5.90
CA LEU A 107 21.09 -9.06 7.32
C LEU A 107 19.94 -8.48 8.14
N VAL A 108 19.18 -9.34 8.82
CA VAL A 108 18.22 -8.91 9.85
C VAL A 108 18.93 -8.97 11.20
N GLY A 109 19.35 -7.80 11.69
CA GLY A 109 20.17 -7.68 12.89
C GLY A 109 19.37 -7.92 14.17
N SER A 110 18.26 -7.19 14.35
CA SER A 110 17.50 -7.23 15.61
C SER A 110 16.05 -6.77 15.49
N VAL A 111 15.29 -7.09 16.53
CA VAL A 111 13.97 -6.53 16.81
C VAL A 111 14.09 -5.55 17.99
N VAL A 112 13.39 -4.42 17.91
CA VAL A 112 13.32 -3.45 19.01
C VAL A 112 11.88 -3.42 19.54
N LEU A 113 11.71 -3.83 20.79
CA LEU A 113 10.45 -3.68 21.53
C LEU A 113 10.37 -2.27 22.12
N THR A 114 9.60 -1.40 21.47
CA THR A 114 9.41 -0.02 21.91
C THR A 114 8.27 0.10 22.91
N GLN A 115 8.31 1.13 23.77
CA GLN A 115 7.33 1.36 24.82
C GLN A 115 7.20 0.17 25.80
N TYR A 116 8.30 -0.55 26.00
CA TYR A 116 8.33 -1.69 26.92
C TYR A 116 8.24 -1.21 28.38
N ALA A 117 7.29 -1.77 29.11
CA ALA A 117 7.02 -1.46 30.51
C ALA A 117 6.70 -2.74 31.33
N GLY A 118 7.14 -3.91 30.85
CA GLY A 118 6.85 -5.21 31.50
C GLY A 118 5.47 -5.78 31.15
N GLN A 119 4.96 -5.50 29.95
CA GLN A 119 3.69 -6.08 29.48
C GLN A 119 3.84 -7.62 29.31
N PRO A 120 2.93 -8.45 29.87
CA PRO A 120 3.07 -9.90 29.83
C PRO A 120 3.17 -10.52 28.43
N ALA A 121 2.39 -10.04 27.46
CA ALA A 121 2.44 -10.57 26.09
C ALA A 121 3.74 -10.17 25.39
N ALA A 122 4.24 -8.95 25.64
CA ALA A 122 5.52 -8.50 25.11
C ALA A 122 6.69 -9.32 25.70
N ASP A 123 6.63 -9.69 26.98
CA ASP A 123 7.62 -10.55 27.60
C ASP A 123 7.63 -11.96 26.99
N ALA A 124 6.46 -12.57 26.84
CA ALA A 124 6.32 -13.87 26.17
C ALA A 124 6.86 -13.81 24.74
N TYR A 125 6.57 -12.73 24.01
CA TYR A 125 7.07 -12.52 22.66
C TYR A 125 8.59 -12.37 22.60
N ARG A 126 9.20 -11.61 23.53
CA ARG A 126 10.66 -11.53 23.67
C ARG A 126 11.30 -12.90 23.86
N HIS A 127 10.70 -13.76 24.67
CA HIS A 127 11.21 -15.12 24.90
C HIS A 127 11.09 -15.98 23.64
N ARG A 128 9.99 -15.83 22.89
CA ARG A 128 9.80 -16.47 21.58
C ARG A 128 10.87 -16.02 20.58
N LEU A 129 11.17 -14.72 20.49
CA LEU A 129 12.23 -14.22 19.62
C LEU A 129 13.60 -14.82 19.96
N ALA A 130 13.93 -14.90 21.26
CA ALA A 130 15.18 -15.52 21.71
C ALA A 130 15.27 -17.02 21.33
N GLN A 131 14.17 -17.78 21.46
CA GLN A 131 14.11 -19.19 21.02
C GLN A 131 14.30 -19.35 19.51
N LEU A 132 13.90 -18.34 18.73
CA LEU A 132 14.09 -18.30 17.27
C LEU A 132 15.48 -17.75 16.87
N GLY A 133 16.36 -17.46 17.84
CA GLY A 133 17.68 -16.89 17.58
C GLY A 133 17.65 -15.44 17.07
N VAL A 134 16.59 -14.70 17.40
CA VAL A 134 16.44 -13.28 17.04
C VAL A 134 16.80 -12.43 18.26
N ILE A 135 17.77 -11.53 18.08
CA ILE A 135 18.19 -10.58 19.12
C ILE A 135 17.08 -9.54 19.30
N CYS A 136 16.73 -9.27 20.56
CA CYS A 136 15.68 -8.30 20.92
C CYS A 136 16.22 -7.28 21.92
N TYR A 137 16.06 -5.99 21.58
CA TYR A 137 16.42 -4.85 22.43
C TYR A 137 15.17 -4.16 22.98
N LEU A 138 15.28 -3.55 24.16
CA LEU A 138 14.18 -2.89 24.87
C LEU A 138 14.34 -1.38 24.85
N HIS A 139 13.31 -0.70 24.32
CA HIS A 139 13.17 0.75 24.37
C HIS A 139 11.97 1.11 25.24
N TYR A 140 12.16 2.04 26.17
CA TYR A 140 11.24 2.34 27.25
C TYR A 140 10.40 3.60 26.95
N PRO A 141 9.23 3.77 27.60
CA PRO A 141 8.51 5.04 27.59
C PRO A 141 9.39 6.16 28.18
N ILE A 142 9.53 7.27 27.45
CA ILE A 142 10.26 8.46 27.89
C ILE A 142 9.25 9.53 28.29
N ALA A 143 9.34 10.02 29.52
CA ALA A 143 8.46 11.07 30.02
C ALA A 143 8.67 12.38 29.24
N GLY A 144 7.61 13.14 28.99
CA GLY A 144 7.71 14.43 28.29
C GLY A 144 7.99 14.33 26.79
N TYR A 145 8.06 13.14 26.19
CA TYR A 145 8.25 12.98 24.75
C TYR A 145 7.04 13.52 23.95
N PRO A 146 7.25 14.34 22.88
CA PRO A 146 8.53 14.77 22.31
C PRO A 146 9.02 16.15 22.79
N HIS A 147 8.36 16.80 23.76
CA HIS A 147 8.59 18.22 24.05
C HIS A 147 9.69 18.53 25.06
N ASP A 148 9.96 17.63 26.02
CA ASP A 148 11.00 17.83 27.04
C ASP A 148 12.39 17.37 26.54
N ILE A 149 12.96 18.15 25.61
CA ILE A 149 14.19 17.78 24.89
C ILE A 149 15.37 17.54 25.86
N GLU A 150 15.48 18.32 26.94
CA GLU A 150 16.55 18.16 27.92
C GLU A 150 16.47 16.81 28.63
N HIS A 151 15.26 16.39 29.01
CA HIS A 151 15.06 15.08 29.61
C HIS A 151 15.24 13.95 28.58
N ILE A 152 14.69 14.11 27.38
CA ILE A 152 14.74 13.09 26.32
C ILE A 152 16.18 12.80 25.90
N VAL A 153 16.98 13.84 25.63
CA VAL A 153 18.39 13.70 25.22
C VAL A 153 19.30 13.67 26.45
N SER A 154 19.06 12.70 27.32
CA SER A 154 19.82 12.48 28.56
C SER A 154 19.98 11.00 28.88
N ALA A 155 20.79 10.71 29.92
CA ALA A 155 20.93 9.37 30.47
C ALA A 155 19.60 8.80 30.99
N GLU A 156 18.67 9.66 31.42
CA GLU A 156 17.36 9.27 31.96
C GLU A 156 16.27 9.15 30.89
N GLY A 157 16.51 9.68 29.69
CA GLY A 157 15.66 9.55 28.50
C GLY A 157 16.20 8.46 27.58
N TYR A 158 16.80 8.82 26.44
CA TYR A 158 17.40 7.86 25.50
C TYR A 158 18.45 6.96 26.15
N GLY A 159 19.20 7.42 27.15
CA GLY A 159 20.20 6.60 27.83
C GLY A 159 19.66 5.38 28.59
N LYS A 160 18.34 5.34 28.87
CA LYS A 160 17.70 4.14 29.42
C LYS A 160 17.44 3.06 28.39
N ASN A 161 17.34 3.42 27.12
CA ASN A 161 17.09 2.45 26.06
C ASN A 161 18.32 1.58 25.85
N ASP A 162 18.08 0.33 25.45
CA ASP A 162 19.16 -0.52 25.00
C ASP A 162 19.79 0.05 23.72
N TYR A 163 21.12 0.10 23.69
CA TYR A 163 21.86 0.37 22.45
C TYR A 163 21.79 -0.85 21.54
N VAL A 164 21.22 -0.66 20.35
CA VAL A 164 21.15 -1.67 19.30
C VAL A 164 22.51 -1.75 18.63
N GLU A 165 23.23 -2.85 18.85
CA GLU A 165 24.53 -3.07 18.21
C GLU A 165 24.32 -3.39 16.73
N THR A 166 24.86 -2.54 15.86
CA THR A 166 24.72 -2.66 14.40
C THR A 166 26.09 -2.62 13.73
N SER A 167 26.25 -3.41 12.67
CA SER A 167 27.53 -3.68 12.01
C SER A 167 27.66 -3.03 10.63
N ARG A 168 26.54 -2.70 9.99
CA ARG A 168 26.50 -2.16 8.62
C ARG A 168 26.37 -0.62 8.61
N PRO A 169 26.85 0.04 7.53
CA PRO A 169 26.77 1.49 7.41
C PRO A 169 25.34 2.00 7.21
N LEU A 170 24.44 1.20 6.61
CA LEU A 170 23.03 1.54 6.46
C LEU A 170 22.16 0.67 7.36
N VAL A 171 21.55 1.28 8.36
CA VAL A 171 20.57 0.62 9.24
C VAL A 171 19.17 1.04 8.82
N VAL A 172 18.43 0.13 8.19
CA VAL A 172 17.03 0.37 7.80
C VAL A 172 16.13 0.01 8.97
N VAL A 173 15.46 1.01 9.53
CA VAL A 173 14.50 0.83 10.63
C VAL A 173 13.08 0.75 10.05
N THR A 174 12.49 -0.43 10.09
CA THR A 174 11.14 -0.72 9.56
C THR A 174 10.21 -1.23 10.66
N ALA A 175 8.93 -1.40 10.35
CA ALA A 175 7.92 -1.89 11.30
C ALA A 175 6.69 -2.50 10.59
N PRO A 176 5.87 -3.30 11.30
CA PRO A 176 4.58 -3.77 10.78
C PRO A 176 3.60 -2.66 10.40
N GLY A 177 3.73 -1.49 11.02
CA GLY A 177 2.82 -0.36 10.77
C GLY A 177 3.12 0.88 11.61
N PRO A 178 2.29 1.94 11.48
CA PRO A 178 2.46 3.20 12.19
C PRO A 178 2.34 3.05 13.72
N GLY A 179 2.98 3.95 14.45
CA GLY A 179 3.01 3.95 15.92
C GLY A 179 3.92 2.90 16.56
N SER A 180 4.80 2.27 15.75
CA SER A 180 5.74 1.24 16.24
C SER A 180 7.04 1.79 16.81
N GLY A 181 7.27 3.10 16.72
CA GLY A 181 8.42 3.78 17.33
C GLY A 181 9.69 3.88 16.46
N LYS A 182 9.59 3.74 15.13
CA LYS A 182 10.75 3.78 14.21
C LYS A 182 11.62 5.02 14.38
N LEU A 183 11.02 6.21 14.30
CA LEU A 183 11.69 7.49 14.54
C LEU A 183 12.39 7.55 15.90
N ALA A 184 11.67 7.19 16.97
CA ALA A 184 12.22 7.20 18.33
C ALA A 184 13.42 6.24 18.46
N THR A 185 13.37 5.07 17.83
CA THR A 185 14.49 4.13 17.75
C THR A 185 15.67 4.73 16.99
N CYS A 186 15.45 5.39 15.85
CA CYS A 186 16.53 6.04 15.10
C CYS A 186 17.23 7.13 15.92
N LEU A 187 16.46 8.00 16.59
CA LEU A 187 17.02 9.08 17.42
C LEU A 187 17.71 8.56 18.69
N SER A 188 17.17 7.49 19.30
CA SER A 188 17.83 6.81 20.42
C SER A 188 19.17 6.23 19.99
N GLN A 189 19.25 5.62 18.80
CA GLN A 189 20.51 5.12 18.25
C GLN A 189 21.48 6.26 17.98
N LEU A 190 21.02 7.34 17.35
CA LEU A 190 21.84 8.52 17.09
C LEU A 190 22.46 9.09 18.39
N TYR A 191 21.66 9.17 19.46
CA TYR A 191 22.16 9.54 20.79
C TYR A 191 23.27 8.59 21.28
N HIS A 192 23.06 7.28 21.19
CA HIS A 192 24.03 6.29 21.67
C HIS A 192 25.32 6.23 20.84
N GLU A 193 25.25 6.41 19.53
CA GLU A 193 26.42 6.50 18.64
C GLU A 193 27.26 7.73 19.01
N HIS A 194 26.61 8.89 19.18
CA HIS A 194 27.31 10.12 19.54
C HIS A 194 27.96 10.03 20.93
N GLN A 195 27.30 9.42 21.91
CA GLN A 195 27.92 9.14 23.22
C GLN A 195 29.16 8.22 23.13
N ARG A 196 29.28 7.44 22.06
CA ARG A 196 30.42 6.55 21.77
C ARG A 196 31.46 7.18 20.85
N GLY A 197 31.27 8.43 20.43
CA GLY A 197 32.15 9.13 19.49
C GLY A 197 32.08 8.58 18.06
N ILE A 198 30.96 7.96 17.69
CA ILE A 198 30.71 7.46 16.34
C ILE A 198 29.84 8.47 15.60
N ASP A 199 30.31 8.93 14.45
CA ASP A 199 29.51 9.77 13.56
C ASP A 199 28.42 8.93 12.90
N ALA A 200 27.18 9.35 13.09
CA ALA A 200 26.01 8.73 12.49
C ALA A 200 24.98 9.80 12.15
N GLY A 201 24.12 9.50 11.19
CA GLY A 201 23.01 10.35 10.81
C GLY A 201 21.67 9.64 10.89
N TYR A 202 20.61 10.44 10.77
CA TYR A 202 19.24 9.99 10.64
C TYR A 202 18.66 10.53 9.33
N ALA A 203 17.92 9.74 8.57
CA ALA A 203 17.12 10.24 7.45
C ALA A 203 15.79 9.51 7.36
N LYS A 204 14.85 10.09 6.62
CA LYS A 204 13.52 9.52 6.40
C LYS A 204 13.32 9.12 4.94
N TYR A 205 12.83 7.91 4.74
CA TYR A 205 12.41 7.41 3.44
C TYR A 205 10.89 7.30 3.41
N GLU A 206 10.25 8.11 2.55
CA GLU A 206 8.83 8.00 2.22
C GLU A 206 8.62 8.27 0.73
N THR A 207 7.74 7.51 0.10
CA THR A 207 7.48 7.64 -1.34
C THR A 207 6.52 8.78 -1.66
N PHE A 208 5.55 9.03 -0.79
CA PHE A 208 4.55 10.07 -0.96
C PHE A 208 4.43 10.93 0.32
N PRO A 209 4.12 12.22 0.20
CA PRO A 209 4.00 12.97 -1.06
C PRO A 209 5.35 13.08 -1.79
N VAL A 210 5.30 13.30 -3.11
CA VAL A 210 6.50 13.49 -3.93
C VAL A 210 6.92 14.96 -3.82
N TRP A 211 8.01 15.19 -3.10
CA TRP A 211 8.44 16.52 -2.67
C TRP A 211 8.72 17.49 -3.81
N ASN A 212 9.23 16.99 -4.94
CA ASN A 212 9.58 17.79 -6.12
C ASN A 212 8.47 17.83 -7.18
N LEU A 213 7.27 17.34 -6.87
CA LEU A 213 6.06 17.59 -7.67
C LEU A 213 5.23 18.69 -7.01
N PRO A 214 4.51 19.53 -7.79
CA PRO A 214 3.63 20.55 -7.23
C PRO A 214 2.58 19.99 -6.26
N LEU A 215 2.13 20.82 -5.31
CA LEU A 215 1.09 20.45 -4.36
C LEU A 215 -0.20 19.97 -5.06
N ASN A 216 -0.58 20.64 -6.14
CA ASN A 216 -1.76 20.32 -6.95
C ASN A 216 -1.48 19.30 -8.07
N HIS A 217 -0.34 18.62 -8.03
CA HIS A 217 -0.05 17.52 -8.94
C HIS A 217 -0.98 16.34 -8.63
N SER A 218 -1.57 15.71 -9.66
CA SER A 218 -2.54 14.62 -9.46
C SER A 218 -1.96 13.45 -8.66
N VAL A 219 -0.68 13.13 -8.81
CA VAL A 219 0.05 12.13 -7.99
C VAL A 219 -0.01 12.47 -6.49
N ASN A 220 0.28 13.72 -6.11
CA ASN A 220 0.21 14.15 -4.72
C ASN A 220 -1.24 14.16 -4.21
N ILE A 221 -2.20 14.61 -5.04
CA ILE A 221 -3.62 14.58 -4.68
C ILE A 221 -4.13 13.13 -4.49
N ALA A 222 -3.63 12.17 -5.28
CA ALA A 222 -3.97 10.76 -5.12
C ALA A 222 -3.47 10.17 -3.81
N TYR A 223 -2.32 10.62 -3.31
CA TYR A 223 -1.86 10.28 -1.96
C TYR A 223 -2.80 10.82 -0.89
N GLU A 224 -3.20 12.09 -0.99
CA GLU A 224 -4.18 12.71 -0.07
C GLU A 224 -5.53 11.94 -0.07
N ALA A 225 -5.95 11.43 -1.22
CA ALA A 225 -7.13 10.55 -1.33
C ALA A 225 -6.92 9.19 -0.64
N ALA A 226 -5.70 8.67 -0.63
CA ALA A 226 -5.37 7.37 -0.03
C ALA A 226 -5.17 7.43 1.49
N THR A 227 -4.92 8.62 2.05
CA THR A 227 -4.68 8.86 3.49
C THR A 227 -5.78 9.67 4.16
N VAL A 228 -6.97 9.70 3.57
CA VAL A 228 -8.13 10.46 4.08
C VAL A 228 -8.51 10.10 5.53
N ASP A 229 -8.15 8.90 5.98
CA ASP A 229 -8.37 8.38 7.32
C ASP A 229 -7.27 8.71 8.33
N LEU A 230 -6.10 9.18 7.86
CA LEU A 230 -4.94 9.49 8.70
C LEU A 230 -4.80 10.99 9.01
N ASP A 231 -5.68 11.82 8.45
CA ASP A 231 -5.63 13.28 8.52
C ASP A 231 -4.31 13.90 8.02
N ASP A 232 -3.56 13.13 7.24
CA ASP A 232 -2.37 13.61 6.56
C ASP A 232 -2.81 14.48 5.38
N ALA A 233 -2.44 15.75 5.43
CA ALA A 233 -2.74 16.75 4.41
C ALA A 233 -1.43 17.24 3.78
N ASN A 234 -1.35 17.18 2.46
CA ASN A 234 -0.21 17.73 1.74
C ASN A 234 -0.19 19.25 1.89
N ILE A 235 0.98 19.79 2.18
CA ILE A 235 1.23 21.23 2.30
C ILE A 235 2.56 21.59 1.64
N ILE A 236 2.73 22.87 1.34
CA ILE A 236 4.05 23.39 0.98
C ILE A 236 4.94 23.35 2.22
N ASP A 237 6.18 22.92 2.09
CA ASP A 237 7.17 22.95 3.17
C ASP A 237 7.64 24.41 3.38
N PRO A 238 7.18 25.10 4.44
CA PRO A 238 7.55 26.49 4.65
C PRO A 238 9.03 26.63 5.02
N PHE A 239 9.62 25.63 5.67
CA PHE A 239 11.01 25.66 6.11
C PHE A 239 11.97 25.56 4.93
N HIS A 240 11.65 24.70 3.96
CA HIS A 240 12.48 24.57 2.75
C HIS A 240 12.39 25.83 1.88
N LEU A 241 11.20 26.43 1.78
CA LEU A 241 10.99 27.69 1.08
C LEU A 241 11.78 28.85 1.72
N GLU A 242 11.79 28.93 3.05
CA GLU A 242 12.54 29.95 3.78
C GLU A 242 14.06 29.76 3.65
N ALA A 243 14.56 28.53 3.78
CA ALA A 243 15.99 28.24 3.77
C ALA A 243 16.61 28.29 2.37
N HIS A 244 15.90 27.82 1.35
CA HIS A 244 16.44 27.60 0.00
C HIS A 244 15.75 28.41 -1.09
N GLY A 245 14.59 29.02 -0.81
CA GLY A 245 13.80 29.74 -1.82
C GLY A 245 13.05 28.83 -2.80
N GLU A 246 13.01 27.52 -2.52
CA GLU A 246 12.41 26.51 -3.39
C GLU A 246 11.08 26.00 -2.82
N THR A 247 10.06 25.88 -3.66
CA THR A 247 8.75 25.34 -3.24
C THR A 247 8.76 23.83 -3.36
N THR A 248 8.63 23.14 -2.23
CA THR A 248 8.55 21.68 -2.16
C THR A 248 7.30 21.25 -1.39
N VAL A 249 6.90 19.99 -1.54
CA VAL A 249 5.71 19.43 -0.90
C VAL A 249 6.10 18.50 0.24
N ASN A 250 5.45 18.69 1.37
CA ASN A 250 5.51 17.78 2.51
C ASN A 250 4.08 17.58 3.05
N TYR A 251 3.89 17.05 4.25
CA TYR A 251 2.59 16.91 4.90
C TYR A 251 2.61 17.47 6.31
N ASN A 252 1.42 17.87 6.79
CA ASN A 252 1.22 18.57 8.06
C ASN A 252 1.97 17.92 9.23
N ARG A 253 1.85 16.60 9.42
CA ARG A 253 2.46 15.90 10.57
C ARG A 253 3.97 16.07 10.65
N ASP A 254 4.68 15.95 9.54
CA ASP A 254 6.14 16.08 9.50
C ASP A 254 6.58 17.54 9.63
N VAL A 255 5.87 18.47 8.99
CA VAL A 255 6.12 19.92 9.14
C VAL A 255 5.89 20.39 10.57
N GLU A 256 4.81 19.95 11.21
CA GLU A 256 4.50 20.29 12.61
C GLU A 256 5.52 19.70 13.58
N ALA A 257 6.03 18.48 13.31
CA ALA A 257 7.03 17.83 14.13
C ALA A 257 8.47 18.36 13.92
N PHE A 258 8.76 18.96 12.76
CA PHE A 258 10.11 19.31 12.36
C PHE A 258 10.86 20.24 13.35
N PRO A 259 10.26 21.31 13.91
CA PRO A 259 10.97 22.15 14.88
C PRO A 259 11.49 21.40 16.10
N VAL A 260 10.70 20.44 16.60
CA VAL A 260 11.08 19.61 17.73
C VAL A 260 12.19 18.63 17.33
N LEU A 261 12.08 18.02 16.14
CA LEU A 261 13.12 17.13 15.61
C LEU A 261 14.44 17.85 15.36
N LYS A 262 14.40 19.05 14.79
CA LYS A 262 15.57 19.90 14.57
C LYS A 262 16.30 20.17 15.88
N ALA A 263 15.57 20.59 16.92
CA ALA A 263 16.15 20.85 18.24
C ALA A 263 16.69 19.58 18.93
N MET A 264 16.05 18.41 18.75
CA MET A 264 16.60 17.14 19.21
C MET A 264 17.91 16.80 18.50
N MET A 265 17.98 16.96 17.18
CA MET A 265 19.19 16.70 16.40
C MET A 265 20.32 17.67 16.78
N GLU A 266 20.03 18.96 16.94
CA GLU A 266 20.99 19.96 17.46
C GLU A 266 21.52 19.56 18.83
N ARG A 267 20.66 19.05 19.72
CA ARG A 267 21.07 18.61 21.05
C ARG A 267 21.96 17.37 21.02
N ILE A 268 21.70 16.44 20.10
CA ILE A 268 22.45 15.19 19.96
C ILE A 268 23.77 15.42 19.23
N MET A 269 23.75 16.14 18.12
CA MET A 269 24.86 16.25 17.16
C MET A 269 25.65 17.57 17.26
N GLY A 270 25.16 18.53 18.05
CA GLY A 270 25.70 19.89 18.15
C GLY A 270 25.09 20.87 17.16
N GLU A 271 24.76 20.41 15.95
CA GLU A 271 24.03 21.16 14.92
C GLU A 271 23.03 20.25 14.18
N SER A 272 21.95 20.82 13.64
CA SER A 272 21.03 20.07 12.78
C SER A 272 21.58 20.03 11.36
N PRO A 273 21.70 18.84 10.73
CA PRO A 273 22.07 18.72 9.32
C PRO A 273 20.94 19.16 8.37
N TYR A 274 19.73 19.40 8.90
CA TYR A 274 18.53 19.69 8.12
C TYR A 274 17.96 21.06 8.45
N GLN A 275 17.59 21.81 7.40
CA GLN A 275 16.86 23.07 7.52
C GLN A 275 15.36 22.88 7.26
N SER A 276 14.94 21.74 6.70
CA SER A 276 13.53 21.41 6.49
C SER A 276 13.27 19.89 6.56
N PRO A 277 12.00 19.45 6.69
CA PRO A 277 11.65 18.03 6.54
C PRO A 277 11.90 17.51 5.11
N THR A 278 11.91 18.39 4.10
CA THR A 278 12.37 18.01 2.75
C THR A 278 13.85 17.60 2.75
N ASP A 279 14.73 18.35 3.43
CA ASP A 279 16.16 18.01 3.55
C ASP A 279 16.37 16.68 4.29
N MET A 280 15.53 16.41 5.28
CA MET A 280 15.53 15.17 6.07
C MET A 280 15.14 13.95 5.24
N GLY A 281 14.36 14.14 4.17
CA GLY A 281 13.98 13.11 3.22
C GLY A 281 15.14 12.64 2.31
N VAL A 282 15.00 11.43 1.75
CA VAL A 282 15.94 10.90 0.73
C VAL A 282 15.25 10.44 -0.56
N ASN A 283 13.96 10.72 -0.73
CA ASN A 283 13.16 10.18 -1.82
C ASN A 283 13.53 10.75 -3.20
N MET A 284 13.74 9.87 -4.18
CA MET A 284 14.09 10.21 -5.56
C MET A 284 12.98 9.87 -6.58
N VAL A 285 11.80 9.41 -6.12
CA VAL A 285 10.74 8.88 -6.99
C VAL A 285 10.30 9.85 -8.09
N GLY A 286 10.21 11.15 -7.82
CA GLY A 286 9.76 12.14 -8.81
C GLY A 286 10.70 12.27 -10.01
N TYR A 287 11.99 11.98 -9.84
CA TYR A 287 12.97 12.02 -10.92
C TYR A 287 12.91 10.82 -11.87
N ALA A 288 12.21 9.76 -11.47
CA ALA A 288 12.03 8.54 -12.25
C ALA A 288 10.70 8.50 -13.02
N ILE A 289 9.90 9.57 -12.94
CA ILE A 289 8.76 9.78 -13.84
C ILE A 289 9.32 10.09 -15.24
N VAL A 290 8.94 9.28 -16.23
CA VAL A 290 9.35 9.42 -17.63
C VAL A 290 8.21 9.92 -18.53
N ASP A 291 6.96 9.79 -18.08
CA ASP A 291 5.78 10.38 -18.72
C ASP A 291 4.84 10.92 -17.63
N ASP A 292 4.81 12.25 -17.52
CA ASP A 292 4.03 12.97 -16.50
C ASP A 292 2.53 12.86 -16.75
N ASP A 293 2.10 12.90 -18.02
CA ASP A 293 0.68 12.86 -18.39
C ASP A 293 0.08 11.50 -18.07
N VAL A 294 0.82 10.42 -18.35
CA VAL A 294 0.42 9.05 -17.98
C VAL A 294 0.26 8.91 -16.46
N CYS A 295 1.18 9.48 -15.67
CA CYS A 295 1.09 9.45 -14.21
C CYS A 295 -0.08 10.31 -13.70
N ARG A 296 -0.34 11.47 -14.32
CA ARG A 296 -1.49 12.32 -13.96
C ARG A 296 -2.81 11.60 -14.19
N ASP A 297 -2.98 10.96 -15.32
CA ASP A 297 -4.22 10.26 -15.67
C ASP A 297 -4.45 9.03 -14.79
N ALA A 298 -3.39 8.27 -14.50
CA ALA A 298 -3.44 7.14 -13.58
C ALA A 298 -3.77 7.58 -12.14
N ALA A 299 -3.18 8.69 -11.67
CA ALA A 299 -3.47 9.26 -10.36
C ALA A 299 -4.92 9.80 -10.26
N ARG A 300 -5.42 10.47 -11.31
CA ARG A 300 -6.83 10.91 -11.41
C ARG A 300 -7.79 9.72 -11.29
N MET A 301 -7.48 8.62 -11.97
CA MET A 301 -8.25 7.38 -11.85
C MET A 301 -8.21 6.81 -10.44
N GLU A 302 -7.03 6.79 -9.78
CA GLU A 302 -6.93 6.33 -8.39
C GLU A 302 -7.78 7.16 -7.43
N ILE A 303 -7.85 8.48 -7.59
CA ILE A 303 -8.72 9.35 -6.77
C ILE A 303 -10.19 8.93 -6.90
N VAL A 304 -10.64 8.63 -8.12
CA VAL A 304 -12.01 8.14 -8.35
C VAL A 304 -12.24 6.78 -7.70
N ARG A 305 -11.26 5.87 -7.75
CA ARG A 305 -11.34 4.56 -7.07
C ARG A 305 -11.50 4.74 -5.56
N ARG A 306 -10.70 5.62 -4.94
CA ARG A 306 -10.80 5.91 -3.50
C ARG A 306 -12.16 6.46 -3.10
N PHE A 307 -12.75 7.33 -3.93
CA PHE A 307 -14.11 7.80 -3.72
C PHE A 307 -15.14 6.66 -3.71
N PHE A 308 -15.13 5.79 -4.72
CA PHE A 308 -16.08 4.66 -4.77
C PHE A 308 -15.85 3.66 -3.64
N ASP A 309 -14.61 3.35 -3.28
CA ASP A 309 -14.29 2.49 -2.14
C ASP A 309 -14.88 3.04 -0.83
N ALA A 310 -14.71 4.34 -0.58
CA ALA A 310 -15.28 5.00 0.60
C ALA A 310 -16.82 5.01 0.57
N ALA A 311 -17.41 5.31 -0.60
CA ALA A 311 -18.87 5.33 -0.76
C ALA A 311 -19.50 3.94 -0.53
N VAL A 312 -18.86 2.88 -1.04
CA VAL A 312 -19.27 1.49 -0.83
C VAL A 312 -19.10 1.09 0.64
N ARG A 313 -17.98 1.48 1.28
CA ARG A 313 -17.77 1.25 2.72
C ARG A 313 -18.86 1.91 3.55
N PHE A 314 -19.15 3.19 3.29
CA PHE A 314 -20.23 3.90 3.97
C PHE A 314 -21.58 3.22 3.76
N LYS A 315 -21.87 2.74 2.54
CA LYS A 315 -23.09 1.97 2.25
C LYS A 315 -23.15 0.64 3.01
N ARG A 316 -22.00 -0.01 3.25
CA ARG A 316 -21.89 -1.27 3.98
C ARG A 316 -22.02 -1.12 5.49
N THR A 317 -21.46 -0.07 6.07
CA THR A 317 -21.29 0.03 7.52
C THR A 317 -22.07 1.19 8.16
N GLY A 318 -22.50 2.17 7.37
CA GLY A 318 -23.00 3.45 7.86
C GLY A 318 -21.92 4.36 8.45
N ALA A 319 -20.64 3.97 8.41
CA ALA A 319 -19.53 4.73 8.97
C ALA A 319 -18.62 5.29 7.86
N GLY A 320 -18.09 6.51 8.08
CA GLY A 320 -17.17 7.16 7.15
C GLY A 320 -17.81 8.17 6.19
N GLU A 321 -18.97 8.75 6.54
CA GLU A 321 -19.60 9.82 5.75
C GLU A 321 -18.64 10.99 5.48
N GLU A 322 -17.93 11.44 6.53
CA GLU A 322 -16.91 12.48 6.45
C GLU A 322 -15.79 12.14 5.44
N GLN A 323 -15.38 10.86 5.37
CA GLN A 323 -14.37 10.41 4.40
C GLN A 323 -14.89 10.56 2.96
N VAL A 324 -16.17 10.24 2.73
CA VAL A 324 -16.81 10.41 1.41
C VAL A 324 -16.89 11.89 1.03
N GLU A 325 -17.24 12.78 1.96
CA GLU A 325 -17.30 14.22 1.73
C GLU A 325 -15.92 14.83 1.44
N ARG A 326 -14.90 14.42 2.20
CA ARG A 326 -13.51 14.84 1.97
C ARG A 326 -13.01 14.35 0.62
N LEU A 327 -13.27 13.09 0.25
CA LEU A 327 -12.92 12.55 -1.08
C LEU A 327 -13.64 13.29 -2.21
N ARG A 328 -14.90 13.70 -2.03
CA ARG A 328 -15.61 14.54 -3.00
C ARG A 328 -14.92 15.89 -3.19
N SER A 329 -14.43 16.49 -2.11
CA SER A 329 -13.65 17.74 -2.18
C SER A 329 -12.31 17.54 -2.88
N ILE A 330 -11.63 16.41 -2.62
CA ILE A 330 -10.39 16.02 -3.30
C ILE A 330 -10.62 15.79 -4.80
N MET A 331 -11.74 15.17 -5.20
CA MET A 331 -12.12 15.02 -6.61
C MET A 331 -12.29 16.37 -7.31
N ASN A 332 -12.95 17.33 -6.65
CA ASN A 332 -13.10 18.69 -7.16
C ASN A 332 -11.73 19.38 -7.34
N LYS A 333 -10.83 19.24 -6.34
CA LYS A 333 -9.44 19.74 -6.40
C LYS A 333 -8.66 19.13 -7.57
N ALA A 334 -8.87 17.85 -7.86
CA ALA A 334 -8.25 17.15 -8.99
C ALA A 334 -8.92 17.40 -10.35
N GLY A 335 -10.08 18.07 -10.38
CA GLY A 335 -10.85 18.32 -11.59
C GLY A 335 -11.46 17.05 -12.20
N VAL A 336 -11.80 16.06 -11.39
CA VAL A 336 -12.36 14.76 -11.84
C VAL A 336 -13.78 14.56 -11.35
N THR A 337 -14.54 13.76 -12.10
CA THR A 337 -15.92 13.37 -11.74
C THR A 337 -16.01 11.84 -11.60
N PRO A 338 -17.09 11.32 -11.00
CA PRO A 338 -17.31 9.87 -10.93
C PRO A 338 -17.39 9.20 -12.31
N ASP A 339 -17.66 9.96 -13.37
CA ASP A 339 -17.76 9.50 -14.76
C ASP A 339 -16.43 9.50 -15.52
N LEU A 340 -15.29 9.70 -14.84
CA LEU A 340 -13.96 9.67 -15.46
C LEU A 340 -13.70 8.35 -16.20
N SER A 341 -14.12 7.21 -15.63
CA SER A 341 -14.04 5.91 -16.31
C SER A 341 -15.24 5.70 -17.24
N PRO A 342 -15.02 5.37 -18.53
CA PRO A 342 -16.12 5.05 -19.44
C PRO A 342 -16.89 3.79 -19.01
N ALA A 343 -16.27 2.88 -18.25
CA ALA A 343 -16.90 1.67 -17.75
C ALA A 343 -18.12 1.97 -16.87
N ARG A 344 -18.10 3.06 -16.08
CA ARG A 344 -19.24 3.43 -15.24
C ARG A 344 -20.50 3.68 -16.07
N LYS A 345 -20.41 4.60 -17.03
CA LYS A 345 -21.55 4.97 -17.88
C LYS A 345 -22.08 3.77 -18.65
N VAL A 346 -21.20 2.93 -19.18
CA VAL A 346 -21.57 1.74 -19.95
C VAL A 346 -22.25 0.68 -19.05
N ALA A 347 -21.74 0.45 -17.84
CA ALA A 347 -22.36 -0.48 -16.88
C ALA A 347 -23.76 -0.01 -16.47
N LEU A 348 -23.95 1.29 -16.21
CA LEU A 348 -25.25 1.84 -15.85
C LEU A 348 -26.26 1.80 -17.00
N ALA A 349 -25.82 2.09 -18.23
CA ALA A 349 -26.67 1.93 -19.41
C ALA A 349 -27.11 0.47 -19.58
N LYS A 350 -26.18 -0.49 -19.43
CA LYS A 350 -26.48 -1.92 -19.51
C LYS A 350 -27.44 -2.38 -18.42
N GLU A 351 -27.32 -1.87 -17.20
CA GLU A 351 -28.28 -2.13 -16.12
C GLU A 351 -29.67 -1.61 -16.49
N SER A 352 -29.76 -0.37 -16.99
CA SER A 352 -31.03 0.24 -17.41
C SER A 352 -31.70 -0.53 -18.53
N ASP A 353 -30.95 -0.96 -19.55
CA ASP A 353 -31.46 -1.67 -20.72
C ASP A 353 -31.96 -3.08 -20.38
N THR A 354 -31.36 -3.72 -19.38
CA THR A 354 -31.60 -5.13 -19.06
C THR A 354 -32.47 -5.32 -17.82
N GLY A 355 -32.61 -4.29 -16.99
CA GLY A 355 -33.29 -4.35 -15.70
C GLY A 355 -32.57 -5.22 -14.66
N ALA A 356 -31.31 -5.60 -14.92
CA ALA A 356 -30.53 -6.50 -14.07
C ALA A 356 -29.13 -5.94 -13.82
N PRO A 357 -28.46 -6.32 -12.71
CA PRO A 357 -27.09 -5.85 -12.44
C PRO A 357 -26.16 -6.10 -13.63
N ALA A 358 -25.27 -5.14 -13.87
CA ALA A 358 -24.32 -5.17 -14.96
C ALA A 358 -22.94 -4.69 -14.52
N GLY A 359 -21.93 -5.09 -15.29
CA GLY A 359 -20.57 -4.60 -15.14
C GLY A 359 -19.98 -4.24 -16.50
N ALA A 360 -18.96 -3.39 -16.49
CA ALA A 360 -18.15 -3.08 -17.65
C ALA A 360 -16.67 -3.03 -17.28
N MET A 361 -15.79 -3.36 -18.21
CA MET A 361 -14.34 -3.35 -18.01
C MET A 361 -13.66 -2.66 -19.18
N VAL A 362 -12.69 -1.80 -18.88
CA VAL A 362 -11.80 -1.21 -19.87
C VAL A 362 -10.62 -2.15 -20.08
N LEU A 363 -10.47 -2.67 -21.29
CA LEU A 363 -9.37 -3.55 -21.68
C LEU A 363 -8.07 -2.76 -21.96
N PRO A 364 -6.90 -3.42 -22.04
CA PRO A 364 -5.63 -2.76 -22.30
C PRO A 364 -5.55 -1.99 -23.63
N ASP A 365 -6.39 -2.34 -24.60
CA ASP A 365 -6.52 -1.69 -25.90
C ASP A 365 -7.58 -0.56 -25.92
N GLY A 366 -8.19 -0.27 -24.77
CA GLY A 366 -9.22 0.77 -24.60
C GLY A 366 -10.63 0.34 -24.95
N ARG A 367 -10.86 -0.90 -25.44
CA ARG A 367 -12.22 -1.41 -25.65
C ARG A 367 -12.94 -1.54 -24.32
N VAL A 368 -14.23 -1.22 -24.30
CA VAL A 368 -15.10 -1.42 -23.14
C VAL A 368 -15.97 -2.64 -23.38
N VAL A 369 -15.75 -3.68 -22.59
CA VAL A 369 -16.57 -4.91 -22.59
C VAL A 369 -17.60 -4.86 -21.48
N THR A 370 -18.73 -5.54 -21.66
CA THR A 370 -19.82 -5.56 -20.67
C THR A 370 -20.20 -6.98 -20.28
N GLY A 371 -20.71 -7.13 -19.06
CA GLY A 371 -21.34 -8.35 -18.57
C GLY A 371 -22.64 -7.99 -17.87
N LYS A 372 -23.63 -8.88 -17.92
CA LYS A 372 -24.91 -8.70 -17.23
C LYS A 372 -25.30 -9.96 -16.48
N THR A 373 -26.09 -9.81 -15.43
CA THR A 373 -26.72 -10.96 -14.78
C THR A 373 -27.66 -11.66 -15.75
N GLY A 374 -27.47 -12.97 -15.90
CA GLY A 374 -28.30 -13.87 -16.69
C GLY A 374 -28.88 -15.00 -15.85
N GLU A 375 -29.27 -16.09 -16.53
CA GLU A 375 -29.77 -17.29 -15.86
C GLU A 375 -28.65 -18.09 -15.19
N LEU A 376 -27.51 -18.24 -15.87
CA LEU A 376 -26.37 -19.05 -15.40
C LEU A 376 -25.25 -18.23 -14.74
N LEU A 377 -25.01 -17.01 -15.19
CA LEU A 377 -23.90 -16.18 -14.71
C LEU A 377 -24.39 -14.91 -14.02
N GLY A 378 -23.75 -14.56 -12.91
CA GLY A 378 -23.86 -13.21 -12.34
C GLY A 378 -23.10 -12.19 -13.19
N ALA A 379 -23.36 -10.89 -12.98
CA ALA A 379 -22.71 -9.81 -13.72
C ALA A 379 -21.16 -9.87 -13.68
N ALA A 380 -20.57 -10.19 -12.52
CA ALA A 380 -19.13 -10.33 -12.36
C ALA A 380 -18.56 -11.49 -13.18
N SER A 381 -19.19 -12.67 -13.13
CA SER A 381 -18.79 -13.83 -13.92
C SER A 381 -18.93 -13.60 -15.42
N ALA A 382 -20.05 -13.01 -15.84
CA ALA A 382 -20.31 -12.68 -17.24
C ALA A 382 -19.30 -11.65 -17.78
N LEU A 383 -19.01 -10.61 -17.00
CA LEU A 383 -18.01 -9.60 -17.39
C LEU A 383 -16.63 -10.24 -17.55
N LEU A 384 -16.24 -11.10 -16.61
CA LEU A 384 -14.94 -11.78 -16.66
C LEU A 384 -14.82 -12.66 -17.91
N MET A 385 -15.84 -13.45 -18.21
CA MET A 385 -15.84 -14.30 -19.42
C MET A 385 -15.78 -13.48 -20.70
N ASN A 386 -16.56 -12.41 -20.80
CA ASN A 386 -16.58 -11.55 -21.98
C ASN A 386 -15.25 -10.81 -22.15
N ALA A 387 -14.61 -10.39 -21.06
CA ALA A 387 -13.28 -9.81 -21.08
C ALA A 387 -12.22 -10.81 -21.55
N LEU A 388 -12.24 -12.04 -21.04
CA LEU A 388 -11.30 -13.09 -21.45
C LEU A 388 -11.47 -13.47 -22.92
N LYS A 389 -12.71 -13.57 -23.41
CA LYS A 389 -12.98 -13.81 -24.83
C LYS A 389 -12.46 -12.67 -25.69
N ALA A 390 -12.75 -11.43 -25.32
CA ALA A 390 -12.33 -10.25 -26.06
C ALA A 390 -10.80 -10.06 -26.11
N ILE A 391 -10.09 -10.37 -25.01
CA ILE A 391 -8.62 -10.23 -24.96
C ILE A 391 -7.91 -11.36 -25.70
N THR A 392 -8.56 -12.53 -25.82
CA THR A 392 -8.01 -13.69 -26.54
C THR A 392 -8.49 -13.78 -27.99
N GLY A 393 -9.31 -12.83 -28.44
CA GLY A 393 -9.81 -12.79 -29.82
C GLY A 393 -10.88 -13.84 -30.14
N VAL A 394 -11.56 -14.36 -29.12
CA VAL A 394 -12.68 -15.30 -29.27
C VAL A 394 -13.99 -14.52 -29.38
N ASP A 395 -14.82 -14.86 -30.36
CA ASP A 395 -16.10 -14.19 -30.62
C ASP A 395 -17.09 -14.31 -29.46
N ASP A 396 -17.87 -13.25 -29.21
CA ASP A 396 -18.80 -13.13 -28.07
C ASP A 396 -19.94 -14.19 -28.10
N ASP A 397 -20.25 -14.75 -29.26
CA ASP A 397 -21.28 -15.78 -29.40
C ASP A 397 -20.75 -17.21 -29.13
N VAL A 398 -19.43 -17.40 -29.05
CA VAL A 398 -18.84 -18.73 -28.81
C VAL A 398 -19.04 -19.15 -27.35
N LEU A 399 -19.68 -20.30 -27.14
CA LEU A 399 -19.76 -20.94 -25.83
C LEU A 399 -18.41 -21.57 -25.49
N VAL A 400 -17.78 -21.08 -24.42
CA VAL A 400 -16.40 -21.47 -24.04
C VAL A 400 -16.38 -22.53 -22.94
N ILE A 401 -17.41 -22.56 -22.10
CA ILE A 401 -17.52 -23.51 -20.97
C ILE A 401 -18.54 -24.58 -21.35
N ASP A 402 -18.15 -25.84 -21.26
CA ASP A 402 -19.03 -26.96 -21.56
C ASP A 402 -20.07 -27.14 -20.45
N ASP A 403 -21.31 -27.49 -20.83
CA ASP A 403 -22.39 -27.79 -19.87
C ASP A 403 -22.00 -28.92 -18.91
N ALA A 404 -21.17 -29.86 -19.36
CA ALA A 404 -20.63 -30.95 -18.52
C ALA A 404 -19.76 -30.45 -17.36
N ALA A 405 -19.16 -29.26 -17.48
CA ALA A 405 -18.41 -28.61 -16.40
C ALA A 405 -19.30 -27.75 -15.50
N ILE A 406 -20.39 -27.17 -16.04
CA ILE A 406 -21.33 -26.29 -15.31
C ILE A 406 -22.29 -27.10 -14.44
N GLU A 407 -22.90 -28.15 -15.01
CA GLU A 407 -24.02 -28.86 -14.37
C GLU A 407 -23.67 -29.46 -13.00
N PRO A 408 -22.51 -30.10 -12.80
CA PRO A 408 -22.14 -30.63 -11.49
C PRO A 408 -22.04 -29.54 -10.41
N ILE A 409 -21.55 -28.35 -10.77
CA ILE A 409 -21.43 -27.21 -9.85
C ILE A 409 -22.83 -26.70 -9.49
N CYS A 410 -23.69 -26.52 -10.48
CA CYS A 410 -25.07 -26.10 -10.25
C CYS A 410 -25.83 -27.07 -9.35
N ARG A 411 -25.74 -28.38 -9.61
CA ARG A 411 -26.41 -29.41 -8.79
C ARG A 411 -25.87 -29.43 -7.37
N LEU A 412 -24.55 -29.30 -7.17
CA LEU A 412 -23.95 -29.15 -5.85
C LEU A 412 -24.59 -27.98 -5.09
N LYS A 413 -24.69 -26.81 -5.71
CA LYS A 413 -25.27 -25.61 -5.09
C LYS A 413 -26.74 -25.81 -4.69
N THR A 414 -27.57 -26.33 -5.60
CA THR A 414 -29.01 -26.39 -5.38
C THR A 414 -29.47 -27.62 -4.59
N GLU A 415 -28.92 -28.80 -4.89
CA GLU A 415 -29.36 -30.08 -4.30
C GLU A 415 -28.68 -30.38 -2.96
N HIS A 416 -27.40 -30.00 -2.80
CA HIS A 416 -26.60 -30.41 -1.63
C HIS A 416 -26.25 -29.27 -0.68
N LEU A 417 -26.02 -28.06 -1.21
CA LEU A 417 -25.74 -26.87 -0.40
C LEU A 417 -27.00 -26.01 -0.16
N HIS A 418 -28.14 -26.41 -0.72
CA HIS A 418 -29.45 -25.78 -0.56
C HIS A 418 -29.45 -24.27 -0.87
N SER A 419 -28.59 -23.84 -1.80
CA SER A 419 -28.61 -22.49 -2.34
C SER A 419 -29.85 -22.32 -3.21
N THR A 420 -30.58 -21.22 -3.02
CA THR A 420 -31.67 -20.81 -3.91
C THR A 420 -31.15 -20.22 -5.23
N ASN A 421 -29.87 -19.84 -5.28
CA ASN A 421 -29.23 -19.25 -6.45
C ASN A 421 -28.36 -20.30 -7.17
N ARG A 422 -28.76 -20.65 -8.39
CA ARG A 422 -28.02 -21.54 -9.30
C ARG A 422 -26.85 -20.84 -10.02
N ARG A 423 -26.83 -19.50 -10.04
CA ARG A 423 -25.82 -18.74 -10.79
C ARG A 423 -24.41 -19.02 -10.28
N LEU A 424 -23.46 -19.06 -11.20
CA LEU A 424 -22.05 -19.21 -10.88
C LEU A 424 -21.43 -17.87 -10.48
N HIS A 425 -20.67 -17.88 -9.40
CA HIS A 425 -19.72 -16.81 -9.06
C HIS A 425 -18.49 -16.89 -9.95
N SER A 426 -17.66 -15.85 -9.91
CA SER A 426 -16.54 -15.72 -10.85
C SER A 426 -15.49 -16.82 -10.64
N ASP A 427 -15.32 -17.31 -9.41
CA ASP A 427 -14.41 -18.40 -9.06
C ASP A 427 -14.89 -19.76 -9.59
N GLU A 428 -16.18 -20.07 -9.37
CA GLU A 428 -16.85 -21.25 -9.93
C GLU A 428 -16.80 -21.25 -11.46
N THR A 429 -16.93 -20.07 -12.07
CA THR A 429 -16.84 -19.88 -13.53
C THR A 429 -15.43 -20.18 -14.05
N LEU A 430 -14.38 -19.72 -13.35
CA LEU A 430 -13.00 -20.05 -13.71
C LEU A 430 -12.66 -21.53 -13.49
N ILE A 431 -13.22 -22.17 -12.46
CA ILE A 431 -13.08 -23.61 -12.26
C ILE A 431 -13.71 -24.37 -13.43
N ALA A 432 -14.93 -24.01 -13.84
CA ALA A 432 -15.61 -24.65 -14.97
C ALA A 432 -14.84 -24.43 -16.29
N LEU A 433 -14.31 -23.23 -16.52
CA LEU A 433 -13.44 -22.92 -17.65
C LEU A 433 -12.14 -23.74 -17.61
N SER A 434 -11.53 -23.90 -16.43
CA SER A 434 -10.32 -24.72 -16.26
C SER A 434 -10.55 -26.21 -16.46
N ILE A 435 -11.76 -26.71 -16.18
CA ILE A 435 -12.12 -28.11 -16.51
C ILE A 435 -12.28 -28.23 -18.02
N THR A 436 -12.98 -27.28 -18.64
CA THR A 436 -13.23 -27.28 -20.09
C THR A 436 -11.94 -27.15 -20.90
N SER A 437 -10.95 -26.40 -20.40
CA SER A 437 -9.66 -26.21 -21.07
C SER A 437 -8.83 -27.49 -21.22
N ALA A 438 -9.14 -28.54 -20.45
CA ALA A 438 -8.48 -29.84 -20.58
C ALA A 438 -8.80 -30.54 -21.92
N THR A 439 -9.96 -30.25 -22.51
CA THR A 439 -10.45 -30.91 -23.73
C THR A 439 -10.80 -29.93 -24.85
N SER A 440 -10.88 -28.62 -24.57
CA SER A 440 -11.20 -27.57 -25.53
C SER A 440 -10.00 -26.67 -25.80
N THR A 441 -9.58 -26.58 -27.07
CA THR A 441 -8.53 -25.65 -27.51
C THR A 441 -8.93 -24.19 -27.29
N VAL A 442 -10.21 -23.87 -27.50
CA VAL A 442 -10.77 -22.54 -27.22
C VAL A 442 -10.78 -22.26 -25.72
N GLY A 443 -11.18 -23.23 -24.89
CA GLY A 443 -11.12 -23.10 -23.43
C GLY A 443 -9.71 -22.84 -22.91
N ALA A 444 -8.71 -23.55 -23.46
CA ALA A 444 -7.29 -23.35 -23.15
C ALA A 444 -6.77 -21.98 -23.59
N GLN A 445 -7.19 -21.49 -24.76
CA GLN A 445 -6.87 -20.14 -25.22
C GLN A 445 -7.46 -19.07 -24.29
N VAL A 446 -8.74 -19.18 -23.94
CA VAL A 446 -9.45 -18.18 -23.12
C VAL A 446 -8.86 -18.09 -21.71
N ILE A 447 -8.57 -19.22 -21.06
CA ILE A 447 -8.01 -19.21 -19.69
C ILE A 447 -6.58 -18.65 -19.65
N ALA A 448 -5.80 -18.83 -20.72
CA ALA A 448 -4.46 -18.24 -20.83
C ALA A 448 -4.48 -16.70 -20.91
N GLY A 449 -5.64 -16.09 -21.18
CA GLY A 449 -5.83 -14.64 -21.20
C GLY A 449 -5.87 -13.96 -19.82
N LEU A 450 -5.92 -14.72 -18.72
CA LEU A 450 -6.10 -14.17 -17.36
C LEU A 450 -5.05 -13.12 -16.97
N GLU A 451 -3.78 -13.35 -17.30
CA GLU A 451 -2.69 -12.43 -16.96
C GLU A 451 -2.83 -11.07 -17.65
N GLN A 452 -3.48 -11.03 -18.82
CA GLN A 452 -3.66 -9.82 -19.62
C GLN A 452 -4.74 -8.89 -19.04
N LEU A 453 -5.55 -9.37 -18.09
CA LEU A 453 -6.55 -8.56 -17.40
C LEU A 453 -5.97 -7.78 -16.21
N ARG A 454 -4.73 -8.06 -15.79
CA ARG A 454 -4.07 -7.34 -14.69
C ARG A 454 -3.99 -5.85 -15.00
N GLY A 455 -4.40 -5.03 -14.03
CA GLY A 455 -4.41 -3.57 -14.14
C GLY A 455 -5.64 -3.00 -14.85
N CYS A 456 -6.53 -3.82 -15.40
CA CYS A 456 -7.79 -3.35 -15.98
C CYS A 456 -8.72 -2.77 -14.91
N ASP A 457 -9.56 -1.82 -15.32
CA ASP A 457 -10.57 -1.20 -14.48
C ASP A 457 -11.95 -1.78 -14.81
N ALA A 458 -12.59 -2.38 -13.81
CA ALA A 458 -13.95 -2.89 -13.86
C ALA A 458 -14.88 -2.05 -12.99
N PHE A 459 -16.05 -1.71 -13.53
CA PHE A 459 -17.09 -0.99 -12.83
C PHE A 459 -18.38 -1.80 -12.80
N PHE A 460 -19.02 -1.91 -11.65
CA PHE A 460 -20.29 -2.62 -11.46
C PHE A 460 -21.42 -1.68 -11.04
N SER A 461 -22.62 -1.91 -11.58
CA SER A 461 -23.83 -1.13 -11.25
C SER A 461 -24.36 -1.39 -9.83
N VAL A 462 -23.82 -2.40 -9.14
CA VAL A 462 -24.13 -2.77 -7.76
C VAL A 462 -22.87 -3.24 -7.04
N ILE A 463 -22.92 -3.23 -5.72
CA ILE A 463 -21.94 -3.87 -4.83
C ILE A 463 -21.95 -5.38 -5.11
N ILE A 464 -20.84 -5.92 -5.61
CA ILE A 464 -20.70 -7.36 -5.89
C ILE A 464 -20.38 -8.16 -4.62
N SER A 465 -20.41 -9.49 -4.72
CA SER A 465 -20.14 -10.37 -3.59
C SER A 465 -18.68 -10.25 -3.11
N ALA A 466 -18.43 -10.52 -1.82
CA ALA A 466 -17.07 -10.53 -1.28
C ALA A 466 -16.15 -11.56 -1.97
N ALA A 467 -16.73 -12.69 -2.43
CA ALA A 467 -15.99 -13.71 -3.19
C ALA A 467 -15.54 -13.19 -4.56
N ASP A 468 -16.44 -12.49 -5.28
CA ASP A 468 -16.11 -11.87 -6.57
C ASP A 468 -15.07 -10.75 -6.40
N GLU A 469 -15.22 -9.87 -5.40
CA GLU A 469 -14.23 -8.83 -5.09
C GLU A 469 -12.84 -9.42 -4.79
N ALA A 470 -12.79 -10.48 -3.98
CA ALA A 470 -11.54 -11.14 -3.62
C ALA A 470 -10.85 -11.77 -4.84
N LEU A 471 -11.62 -12.41 -5.72
CA LEU A 471 -11.07 -13.00 -6.94
C LEU A 471 -10.53 -11.92 -7.89
N TYR A 472 -11.33 -10.88 -8.17
CA TYR A 472 -10.90 -9.79 -9.05
C TYR A 472 -9.62 -9.12 -8.53
N ARG A 473 -9.52 -8.89 -7.21
CA ARG A 473 -8.30 -8.39 -6.57
C ARG A 473 -7.12 -9.33 -6.77
N LYS A 474 -7.32 -10.65 -6.65
CA LYS A 474 -6.28 -11.66 -6.88
C LYS A 474 -5.79 -11.66 -8.35
N LEU A 475 -6.69 -11.39 -9.29
CA LEU A 475 -6.37 -11.21 -10.71
C LEU A 475 -5.69 -9.86 -11.00
N GLY A 476 -5.60 -8.96 -10.01
CA GLY A 476 -5.05 -7.62 -10.18
C GLY A 476 -5.97 -6.68 -10.97
N ILE A 477 -7.28 -6.97 -11.02
CA ILE A 477 -8.28 -6.11 -11.64
C ILE A 477 -8.76 -5.08 -10.60
N ASN A 478 -8.76 -3.81 -10.98
CA ASN A 478 -9.24 -2.72 -10.15
C ASN A 478 -10.77 -2.67 -10.23
N VAL A 479 -11.45 -2.79 -9.09
CA VAL A 479 -12.91 -2.85 -9.02
C VAL A 479 -13.47 -1.58 -8.40
N CYS A 480 -14.49 -1.00 -9.04
CA CYS A 480 -15.37 -0.02 -8.45
C CYS A 480 -16.82 -0.48 -8.56
N CYS A 481 -17.65 -0.08 -7.61
CA CYS A 481 -19.08 -0.40 -7.60
C CYS A 481 -19.87 0.87 -7.32
N GLU A 482 -21.07 0.99 -7.89
CA GLU A 482 -22.05 1.93 -7.32
C GLU A 482 -22.35 1.54 -5.86
N PRO A 483 -22.56 2.51 -4.95
CA PRO A 483 -22.93 2.26 -3.56
C PRO A 483 -24.42 1.86 -3.44
N LYS A 484 -24.80 0.81 -4.17
CA LYS A 484 -26.14 0.26 -4.35
C LYS A 484 -26.08 -1.26 -4.22
N TYR A 485 -26.96 -1.85 -3.42
CA TYR A 485 -27.11 -3.30 -3.35
C TYR A 485 -28.05 -3.81 -4.45
N GLU A 486 -27.84 -5.05 -4.91
CA GLU A 486 -28.77 -5.72 -5.83
C GLU A 486 -30.17 -5.88 -5.23
N ARG A 487 -30.24 -6.23 -3.93
CA ARG A 487 -31.49 -6.47 -3.21
C ARG A 487 -31.74 -5.38 -2.16
N VAL A 488 -33.00 -5.12 -1.85
CA VAL A 488 -33.43 -4.15 -0.82
C VAL A 488 -33.48 -4.79 0.58
N SER A 489 -33.01 -6.03 0.74
CA SER A 489 -32.98 -6.71 2.05
C SER A 489 -32.04 -5.98 3.02
N LEU A 490 -32.33 -6.01 4.32
CA LEU A 490 -31.47 -5.37 5.33
C LEU A 490 -30.19 -6.17 5.63
N TYR A 491 -30.19 -7.47 5.33
CA TYR A 491 -29.04 -8.36 5.48
C TYR A 491 -28.48 -8.73 4.12
N HIS A 492 -27.15 -8.61 3.97
CA HIS A 492 -26.39 -8.97 2.79
C HIS A 492 -25.23 -9.88 3.22
N LYS A 493 -25.08 -11.03 2.56
CA LYS A 493 -23.99 -11.99 2.80
C LYS A 493 -23.25 -12.24 1.50
#